data_AF-A0A409V793-F1
#
_entry.id   AF-A0A409V793-F1
#
_cell.length_a   1.000
_cell.length_b   1.000
_cell.length_c   1.000
_cell.angle_alpha   90.00
_cell.angle_beta   90.00
_cell.angle_gamma   90.00
#
_symmetry.space_group_name_H-M   'P 1'
#
loop_
_entity.id
_entity.type
_entity.pdbx_description
1 polymer ?
#
loop_
_entity_poly.entity_id
_entity_poly.type
_entity_poly.pdbx_seq_one_letter_code
_entity_poly.pdbx_strand_id
1 'polypeptide(L)'
;MSLLFQEWDGFLKELHDAIQQQLTQSHVQYFSDLSEPEKELFMERATQAIKGGTVYNGLCKKVSVITDQSLNEDVSRQLLEESPMDTKTDLVIESAEEGALSLLKKWPDMKNKLYICLNQPLPLHIRQLTWRLYLSNTKVRKQYIDQLNTNPRAAISMYDYDISQKCETLLNSEHTFNDLKGSVGIFYGMKATLSYYHSILKTKNRLRDVEHLLAVPFMDVASTNISRYCHEKKKTFWISHIMEYM
;
A
#
# COMPACT_ATOMS: atom_id res chain seq x y z
N MET A 1 0.16 15.35 27.83
CA MET A 1 -0.56 14.06 27.79
C MET A 1 -1.91 14.10 28.51
N SER A 2 -2.04 14.79 29.66
CA SER A 2 -3.29 14.90 30.43
C SER A 2 -4.46 15.57 29.70
N LEU A 3 -4.20 16.54 28.81
CA LEU A 3 -5.27 17.23 28.08
C LEU A 3 -5.87 16.38 26.95
N LEU A 4 -5.07 15.66 26.17
CA LEU A 4 -5.64 14.74 25.16
C LEU A 4 -6.57 13.70 25.80
N PHE A 5 -6.26 13.27 27.02
CA PHE A 5 -7.10 12.36 27.78
C PHE A 5 -8.48 12.95 28.11
N GLN A 6 -8.56 14.24 28.45
CA GLN A 6 -9.83 14.90 28.75
C GLN A 6 -10.71 15.07 27.51
N GLU A 7 -10.14 15.54 26.40
CA GLU A 7 -10.85 15.65 25.11
C GLU A 7 -11.30 14.27 24.61
N TRP A 8 -10.49 13.24 24.83
CA TRP A 8 -10.80 11.85 24.50
C TRP A 8 -11.94 11.27 25.34
N ASP A 9 -11.93 11.50 26.66
CA ASP A 9 -13.00 11.07 27.56
C ASP A 9 -14.34 11.73 27.20
N GLY A 10 -14.30 13.03 26.86
CA GLY A 10 -15.47 13.75 26.37
C GLY A 10 -16.04 13.12 25.09
N PHE A 11 -15.16 12.81 24.13
CA PHE A 11 -15.56 12.13 22.90
C PHE A 11 -16.15 10.74 23.15
N LEU A 12 -15.50 9.94 24.02
CA LEU A 12 -15.99 8.60 24.35
C LEU A 12 -17.38 8.65 24.99
N LYS A 13 -17.65 9.66 25.82
CA LYS A 13 -18.96 9.85 26.43
C LYS A 13 -20.04 10.12 25.37
N GLU A 14 -19.81 11.07 24.46
CA GLU A 14 -20.77 11.35 23.38
C GLU A 14 -20.97 10.14 22.44
N LEU A 15 -19.88 9.42 22.16
CA LEU A 15 -19.95 8.21 21.34
C LEU A 15 -20.78 7.12 22.03
N HIS A 16 -20.58 6.88 23.32
CA HIS A 16 -21.36 5.92 24.10
C HIS A 16 -22.83 6.32 24.14
N ASP A 17 -23.14 7.59 24.37
CA ASP A 17 -24.52 8.10 24.39
C ASP A 17 -25.20 7.88 23.03
N ALA A 18 -24.49 8.13 21.93
CA ALA A 18 -24.99 7.90 20.56
C ALA A 18 -25.21 6.42 20.25
N ILE A 19 -24.36 5.51 20.74
CA ILE A 19 -24.54 4.06 20.61
C ILE A 19 -25.76 3.62 21.42
N GLN A 20 -25.88 4.07 22.67
CA GLN A 20 -26.99 3.72 23.55
C GLN A 20 -28.34 4.16 22.96
N GLN A 21 -28.37 5.35 22.34
CA GLN A 21 -29.56 5.83 21.64
C GLN A 21 -29.95 4.91 20.48
N GLN A 22 -28.98 4.46 19.67
CA GLN A 22 -29.24 3.54 18.56
C GLN A 22 -29.68 2.15 19.02
N LEU A 23 -29.10 1.61 20.10
CA LEU A 23 -29.52 0.35 20.71
C LEU A 23 -30.99 0.43 21.16
N THR A 24 -31.34 1.53 21.83
CA THR A 24 -32.71 1.81 22.27
C THR A 24 -33.69 1.87 21.09
N GLN A 25 -33.31 2.56 20.01
CA GLN A 25 -34.14 2.67 18.79
C GLN A 25 -34.29 1.35 18.03
N SER A 26 -33.29 0.47 18.13
CA SER A 26 -33.28 -0.82 17.44
C SER A 26 -33.82 -1.97 18.30
N HIS A 27 -34.32 -1.66 19.50
CA HIS A 27 -34.80 -2.63 20.49
C HIS A 27 -33.77 -3.69 20.90
N VAL A 28 -32.48 -3.33 20.89
CA VAL A 28 -31.38 -4.19 21.35
C VAL A 28 -31.01 -3.80 22.78
N GLN A 29 -30.94 -4.77 23.69
CA GLN A 29 -30.67 -4.51 25.11
C GLN A 29 -29.20 -4.21 25.38
N TYR A 30 -28.29 -5.03 24.84
CA TYR A 30 -26.85 -4.86 25.07
C TYR A 30 -26.06 -4.84 23.77
N PHE A 31 -25.02 -4.02 23.72
CA PHE A 31 -24.09 -3.99 22.59
C PHE A 31 -23.40 -5.35 22.35
N SER A 32 -23.25 -6.17 23.41
CA SER A 32 -22.71 -7.53 23.32
C SER A 32 -23.60 -8.49 22.53
N ASP A 33 -24.89 -8.18 22.38
CA ASP A 33 -25.85 -9.04 21.68
C ASP A 33 -25.73 -8.91 20.16
N LEU A 34 -25.01 -7.90 19.68
CA LEU A 34 -24.73 -7.66 18.27
C LEU A 34 -23.61 -8.60 17.76
N SER A 35 -23.73 -9.04 16.52
CA SER A 35 -22.61 -9.63 15.78
C SER A 35 -21.52 -8.58 15.50
N GLU A 36 -20.28 -9.00 15.23
CA GLU A 36 -19.18 -8.06 14.95
C GLU A 36 -19.49 -7.08 13.79
N PRO A 37 -20.08 -7.50 12.65
CA PRO A 37 -20.48 -6.56 11.60
C PRO A 37 -21.53 -5.53 12.05
N GLU A 38 -22.44 -5.94 12.94
CA GLU A 38 -23.45 -5.04 13.49
C GLU A 38 -22.83 -4.05 14.49
N LYS A 39 -21.88 -4.50 15.32
CA LYS A 39 -21.09 -3.63 16.20
C LYS A 39 -20.36 -2.56 15.40
N GLU A 40 -19.67 -2.95 14.32
CA GLU A 40 -19.00 -2.01 13.42
C GLU A 40 -19.99 -0.99 12.83
N LEU A 41 -21.14 -1.45 12.35
CA LEU A 41 -22.18 -0.58 11.78
C LEU A 41 -22.74 0.42 12.81
N PHE A 42 -23.00 -0.03 14.03
CA PHE A 42 -23.48 0.85 15.11
C PHE A 42 -22.41 1.88 15.50
N MET A 43 -21.15 1.46 15.61
CA MET A 43 -20.01 2.33 15.90
C MET A 43 -19.82 3.39 14.79
N GLU A 44 -19.93 3.00 13.52
CA GLU A 44 -19.82 3.90 12.38
C GLU A 44 -20.94 4.94 12.38
N ARG A 45 -22.19 4.50 12.56
CA ARG A 45 -23.35 5.40 12.63
C ARG A 45 -23.25 6.36 13.81
N ALA A 46 -22.83 5.88 14.98
CA ALA A 46 -22.66 6.71 16.16
C ALA A 46 -21.58 7.76 15.94
N THR A 47 -20.44 7.36 15.38
CA THR A 47 -19.35 8.27 14.99
C THR A 47 -19.83 9.31 13.99
N GLN A 48 -20.63 8.91 13.01
CA GLN A 48 -21.18 9.83 12.00
C GLN A 48 -22.22 10.79 12.60
N ALA A 49 -22.98 10.38 13.61
CA ALA A 49 -23.96 11.22 14.30
C ALA A 49 -23.30 12.33 15.13
N ILE A 50 -22.16 12.05 15.77
CA ILE A 50 -21.41 13.04 16.56
C ILE A 50 -20.43 13.86 15.70
N LYS A 51 -20.20 13.44 14.45
CA LYS A 51 -19.29 14.12 13.52
C LYS A 51 -19.75 15.56 13.28
N GLY A 52 -18.84 16.51 13.46
CA GLY A 52 -19.12 17.94 13.33
C GLY A 52 -19.62 18.59 14.63
N GLY A 53 -19.86 17.82 15.69
CA GLY A 53 -20.11 18.34 17.04
C GLY A 53 -18.90 19.07 17.64
N THR A 54 -19.13 19.85 18.69
CA THR A 54 -18.09 20.65 19.35
C THR A 54 -17.00 19.79 19.99
N VAL A 55 -17.37 18.70 20.65
CA VAL A 55 -16.42 17.76 21.27
C VAL A 55 -15.62 17.01 20.21
N TYR A 56 -16.28 16.49 19.18
CA TYR A 56 -15.61 15.87 18.02
C TYR A 56 -14.56 16.81 17.39
N ASN A 57 -14.97 18.03 17.04
CA ASN A 57 -14.09 19.02 16.42
C ASN A 57 -12.96 19.44 17.38
N GLY A 58 -13.26 19.54 18.69
CA GLY A 58 -12.29 19.83 19.74
C GLY A 58 -11.20 18.76 19.81
N LEU A 59 -11.60 17.49 19.83
CA LEU A 59 -10.67 16.36 19.79
C LEU A 59 -9.84 16.36 18.51
N CYS A 60 -10.45 16.49 17.33
CA CYS A 60 -9.74 16.54 16.05
C CYS A 60 -8.72 17.68 16.00
N LYS A 61 -9.11 18.87 16.46
CA LYS A 61 -8.21 20.03 16.55
C LYS A 61 -7.05 19.75 17.51
N LYS A 62 -7.32 19.12 18.65
CA LYS A 62 -6.28 18.80 19.64
C LYS A 62 -5.28 17.79 19.10
N VAL A 63 -5.77 16.73 18.46
CA VAL A 63 -4.93 15.72 17.78
C VAL A 63 -4.07 16.40 16.73
N SER A 64 -4.64 17.25 15.87
CA SER A 64 -3.90 18.01 14.85
C SER A 64 -2.75 18.80 15.46
N VAL A 65 -3.01 19.61 16.50
CA VAL A 65 -1.98 20.43 17.15
C VAL A 65 -0.87 19.57 17.74
N ILE A 66 -1.21 18.45 18.39
CA ILE A 66 -0.20 17.55 18.97
C ILE A 66 0.64 16.90 17.88
N THR A 67 0.00 16.44 16.79
CA THR A 67 0.72 15.87 15.64
C THR A 67 1.66 16.88 15.00
N ASP A 68 1.21 18.12 14.77
CA ASP A 68 2.04 19.17 14.20
C ASP A 68 3.23 19.52 15.11
N GLN A 69 3.00 19.58 16.42
CA GLN A 69 4.06 19.81 17.41
C GLN A 69 5.09 18.70 17.40
N SER A 70 4.66 17.44 17.48
CA SER A 70 5.55 16.28 17.45
C SER A 70 6.35 16.20 16.15
N LEU A 71 5.72 16.42 15.00
CA LEU A 71 6.43 16.46 13.71
C LEU A 71 7.50 17.56 13.69
N ASN A 72 7.17 18.77 14.16
CA ASN A 72 8.12 19.88 14.17
C ASN A 72 9.26 19.66 15.17
N GLU A 73 9.01 19.03 16.32
CA GLU A 73 10.04 18.64 17.28
C GLU A 73 11.00 17.58 16.72
N ASP A 74 10.47 16.56 16.03
CA ASP A 74 11.27 15.51 15.38
C ASP A 74 12.17 16.09 14.30
N VAL A 75 11.62 16.91 13.42
CA VAL A 75 12.37 17.57 12.34
C VAL A 75 13.41 18.55 12.90
N SER A 76 13.08 19.29 13.95
CA SER A 76 14.04 20.20 14.57
C SER A 76 15.23 19.45 15.19
N ARG A 77 15.02 18.23 15.69
CA ARG A 77 16.10 17.38 16.18
C ARG A 77 17.00 16.88 15.05
N GLN A 78 16.42 16.43 13.93
CA GLN A 78 17.19 15.96 12.78
C GLN A 78 18.01 17.07 12.11
N LEU A 79 17.49 18.30 12.06
CA LEU A 79 18.22 19.45 11.53
C LEU A 79 19.43 19.87 12.37
N LEU A 80 19.54 19.42 13.62
CA LEU A 80 20.69 19.68 14.50
C LEU A 80 21.84 18.68 14.29
N GLU A 81 21.66 17.66 13.44
CA GLU A 81 22.73 16.73 13.05
C GLU A 81 23.76 17.44 12.13
N GLU A 82 25.04 17.05 12.21
CA GLU A 82 26.19 17.83 11.70
C GLU A 82 26.25 18.08 10.17
N SER A 83 25.27 17.64 9.39
CA SER A 83 25.13 18.01 7.97
C SER A 83 23.75 17.62 7.42
N PRO A 84 22.70 18.44 7.59
CA PRO A 84 21.40 18.12 7.02
C PRO A 84 21.50 18.20 5.49
N MET A 85 21.34 17.05 4.83
CA MET A 85 21.28 16.96 3.36
C MET A 85 19.92 17.42 2.81
N ASP A 86 18.90 17.45 3.68
CA ASP A 86 17.50 17.64 3.32
C ASP A 86 16.93 18.94 3.91
N THR A 87 15.93 19.51 3.25
CA THR A 87 15.26 20.71 3.76
C THR A 87 14.32 20.35 4.91
N LYS A 88 13.95 21.33 5.73
CA LYS A 88 12.92 21.17 6.76
C LYS A 88 11.62 20.58 6.18
N THR A 89 11.25 20.98 4.96
CA THR A 89 10.04 20.50 4.30
C THR A 89 10.16 19.02 3.92
N ASP A 90 11.31 18.58 3.43
CA ASP A 90 11.55 17.19 3.06
C ASP A 90 11.46 16.27 4.30
N LEU A 91 12.06 16.68 5.41
CA LEU A 91 12.01 15.93 6.68
C LEU A 91 10.59 15.84 7.27
N VAL A 92 9.77 16.89 7.12
CA VAL A 92 8.35 16.86 7.51
C VAL A 92 7.59 15.85 6.65
N ILE A 93 7.83 15.84 5.34
CA ILE A 93 7.15 14.92 4.41
C ILE A 93 7.55 13.48 4.71
N GLU A 94 8.83 13.20 4.94
CA GLU A 94 9.33 11.87 5.29
C GLU A 94 8.72 11.36 6.61
N SER A 95 8.71 12.20 7.66
CA SER A 95 8.11 11.86 8.95
C SER A 95 6.60 11.60 8.84
N ALA A 96 5.90 12.39 8.03
CA ALA A 96 4.47 12.19 7.77
C ALA A 96 4.21 10.91 6.95
N GLU A 97 5.07 10.60 5.98
CA GLU A 97 5.04 9.35 5.22
C GLU A 97 5.22 8.14 6.13
N GLU A 98 6.22 8.15 7.02
CA GLU A 98 6.45 7.06 7.98
C GLU A 98 5.27 6.87 8.94
N GLY A 99 4.69 7.97 9.43
CA GLY A 99 3.48 7.95 10.23
C GLY A 99 2.31 7.30 9.48
N ALA A 100 2.03 7.77 8.26
CA ALA A 100 0.96 7.21 7.42
C ALA A 100 1.16 5.73 7.12
N LEU A 101 2.40 5.31 6.80
CA LEU A 101 2.76 3.91 6.59
C LEU A 101 2.50 3.07 7.83
N SER A 102 2.86 3.57 9.01
CA SER A 102 2.68 2.86 10.28
C SER A 102 1.20 2.67 10.61
N LEU A 103 0.37 3.70 10.37
CA LEU A 103 -1.09 3.61 10.56
C LEU A 103 -1.70 2.61 9.59
N LEU A 104 -1.34 2.64 8.31
CA LEU A 104 -1.88 1.71 7.30
C LEU A 104 -1.40 0.26 7.50
N LYS A 105 -0.19 0.05 8.05
CA LYS A 105 0.27 -1.29 8.45
C LYS A 105 -0.53 -1.83 9.63
N LYS A 106 -0.89 -0.97 10.59
CA LYS A 106 -1.67 -1.34 11.78
C LYS A 106 -3.17 -1.52 11.48
N TRP A 107 -3.72 -0.68 10.60
CA TRP A 107 -5.13 -0.65 10.23
C TRP A 107 -5.29 -0.67 8.71
N PRO A 108 -5.10 -1.83 8.07
CA PRO A 108 -5.13 -1.95 6.60
C PRO A 108 -6.49 -1.56 5.99
N ASP A 109 -7.58 -1.67 6.73
CA ASP A 109 -8.92 -1.27 6.28
C ASP A 109 -9.05 0.25 6.06
N MET A 110 -8.14 1.04 6.64
CA MET A 110 -8.04 2.48 6.37
C MET A 110 -7.53 2.80 4.95
N LYS A 111 -7.17 1.80 4.13
CA LYS A 111 -6.74 2.00 2.73
C LYS A 111 -7.70 2.88 1.95
N ASN A 112 -9.01 2.79 2.22
CA ASN A 112 -10.02 3.61 1.56
C ASN A 112 -9.75 5.11 1.72
N LYS A 113 -9.10 5.57 2.79
CA LYS A 113 -8.74 6.98 3.00
C LYS A 113 -7.66 7.48 2.03
N LEU A 114 -6.97 6.60 1.32
CA LEU A 114 -5.98 6.97 0.29
C LEU A 114 -6.61 7.68 -0.92
N TYR A 115 -7.95 7.72 -1.05
CA TYR A 115 -8.61 8.55 -2.07
C TYR A 115 -8.23 10.03 -1.96
N ILE A 116 -7.79 10.51 -0.79
CA ILE A 116 -7.34 11.90 -0.60
C ILE A 116 -6.13 12.19 -1.50
N CYS A 117 -5.34 11.17 -1.83
CA CYS A 117 -4.20 11.27 -2.74
C CYS A 117 -4.58 10.99 -4.21
N LEU A 118 -5.87 10.98 -4.57
CA LEU A 118 -6.29 10.76 -5.94
C LEU A 118 -5.70 11.86 -6.85
N ASN A 119 -5.18 11.46 -8.02
CA ASN A 119 -4.47 12.32 -8.96
C ASN A 119 -3.17 12.94 -8.45
N GLN A 120 -2.67 12.50 -7.29
CA GLN A 120 -1.34 12.85 -6.80
C GLN A 120 -0.41 11.65 -6.90
N PRO A 121 0.86 11.84 -7.31
CA PRO A 121 1.83 10.75 -7.25
C PRO A 121 2.05 10.35 -5.79
N LEU A 122 1.70 9.12 -5.44
CA LEU A 122 2.00 8.58 -4.12
C LEU A 122 3.52 8.47 -3.95
N PRO A 123 4.08 8.87 -2.79
CA PRO A 123 5.45 8.55 -2.43
C PRO A 123 5.74 7.05 -2.56
N LEU A 124 6.98 6.69 -2.85
CA LEU A 124 7.33 5.33 -3.28
C LEU A 124 6.95 4.27 -2.25
N HIS A 125 7.23 4.49 -0.96
CA HIS A 125 6.92 3.50 0.07
C HIS A 125 5.41 3.40 0.31
N ILE A 126 4.69 4.54 0.26
CA ILE A 126 3.22 4.53 0.32
C ILE A 126 2.64 3.79 -0.88
N ARG A 127 3.20 3.97 -2.08
CA ARG A 127 2.77 3.28 -3.30
C ARG A 127 2.95 1.76 -3.18
N GLN A 128 4.10 1.30 -2.68
CA GLN A 128 4.35 -0.12 -2.39
C GLN A 128 3.28 -0.70 -1.45
N LEU A 129 3.02 -0.02 -0.33
CA LEU A 129 2.01 -0.46 0.62
C LEU A 129 0.60 -0.45 0.01
N THR A 130 0.26 0.61 -0.72
CA THR A 130 -1.05 0.78 -1.37
C THR A 130 -1.33 -0.35 -2.35
N TRP A 131 -0.37 -0.67 -3.22
CA TRP A 131 -0.51 -1.78 -4.15
C TRP A 131 -0.66 -3.11 -3.42
N ARG A 132 0.06 -3.30 -2.32
CA ARG A 132 -0.17 -4.46 -1.45
C ARG A 132 -1.57 -4.52 -0.86
N LEU A 133 -2.16 -3.38 -0.49
CA LEU A 133 -3.50 -3.37 0.12
C LEU A 133 -4.64 -3.53 -0.91
N TYR A 134 -4.43 -3.11 -2.15
CA TYR A 134 -5.47 -3.10 -3.19
C TYR A 134 -5.33 -4.21 -4.22
N LEU A 135 -4.12 -4.53 -4.62
CA LEU A 135 -3.85 -5.42 -5.74
C LEU A 135 -3.47 -6.82 -5.28
N SER A 136 -3.21 -7.05 -3.98
CA SER A 136 -2.72 -8.33 -3.51
C SER A 136 -3.66 -9.48 -3.85
N ASN A 137 -3.17 -10.42 -4.66
CA ASN A 137 -3.86 -11.64 -5.03
C ASN A 137 -3.07 -12.86 -4.55
N THR A 138 -3.31 -13.24 -3.30
CA THR A 138 -2.64 -14.39 -2.65
C THR A 138 -2.90 -15.72 -3.36
N LYS A 139 -4.03 -15.84 -4.06
CA LYS A 139 -4.38 -17.02 -4.86
C LYS A 139 -3.46 -17.17 -6.07
N VAL A 140 -3.27 -16.12 -6.86
CA VAL A 140 -2.38 -16.14 -8.04
C VAL A 140 -0.94 -16.39 -7.61
N ARG A 141 -0.48 -15.71 -6.55
CA ARG A 141 0.85 -15.94 -5.98
C ARG A 141 1.06 -17.40 -5.55
N LYS A 142 0.09 -18.00 -4.86
CA LYS A 142 0.16 -19.41 -4.46
C LYS A 142 0.21 -20.34 -5.67
N GLN A 143 -0.64 -20.10 -6.67
CA GLN A 143 -0.64 -20.88 -7.92
C GLN A 143 0.72 -20.82 -8.63
N TYR A 144 1.33 -19.64 -8.70
CA TYR A 144 2.66 -19.47 -9.29
C TYR A 144 3.72 -20.27 -8.53
N ILE A 145 3.75 -20.17 -7.19
CA ILE A 145 4.72 -20.90 -6.35
C ILE A 145 4.51 -22.42 -6.48
N ASP A 146 3.28 -22.89 -6.41
CA ASP A 146 2.94 -24.31 -6.55
C ASP A 146 3.36 -24.84 -7.92
N GLN A 147 3.15 -24.06 -8.98
CA GLN A 147 3.56 -24.40 -10.33
C GLN A 147 5.08 -24.42 -10.51
N LEU A 148 5.80 -23.47 -9.91
CA LEU A 148 7.26 -23.51 -9.89
C LEU A 148 7.81 -24.73 -9.16
N ASN A 149 7.19 -25.15 -8.05
CA ASN A 149 7.64 -26.31 -7.28
C ASN A 149 7.33 -27.64 -7.98
N THR A 150 6.23 -27.72 -8.73
CA THR A 150 5.76 -28.97 -9.37
C THR A 150 6.24 -29.13 -10.80
N ASN A 151 6.13 -28.08 -11.62
CA ASN A 151 6.54 -28.08 -13.01
C ASN A 151 6.96 -26.66 -13.46
N PRO A 152 8.23 -26.28 -13.22
CA PRO A 152 8.74 -24.95 -13.58
C PRO A 152 8.52 -24.60 -15.07
N ARG A 153 8.58 -25.60 -15.96
CA ARG A 153 8.40 -25.38 -17.40
C ARG A 153 6.99 -24.93 -17.76
N ALA A 154 5.99 -25.31 -16.98
CA ALA A 154 4.62 -24.85 -17.20
C ALA A 154 4.46 -23.34 -16.92
N ALA A 155 5.34 -22.74 -16.11
CA ALA A 155 5.32 -21.32 -15.82
C ALA A 155 5.98 -20.47 -16.94
N ILE A 156 6.55 -21.11 -17.96
CA ILE A 156 7.28 -20.46 -19.06
C ILE A 156 6.38 -20.44 -20.29
N SER A 157 6.21 -19.26 -20.88
CA SER A 157 5.50 -19.06 -22.14
C SER A 157 6.20 -19.76 -23.31
N MET A 158 5.41 -20.24 -24.28
CA MET A 158 5.95 -20.66 -25.59
C MET A 158 6.60 -19.50 -26.38
N TYR A 159 6.30 -18.25 -26.04
CA TYR A 159 6.89 -17.03 -26.61
C TYR A 159 7.91 -16.37 -25.67
N ASP A 160 8.47 -17.11 -24.70
CA ASP A 160 9.41 -16.56 -23.71
C ASP A 160 10.60 -15.81 -24.32
N TYR A 161 11.08 -16.25 -25.49
CA TYR A 161 12.14 -15.56 -26.23
C TYR A 161 11.68 -14.19 -26.77
N ASP A 162 10.49 -14.12 -27.39
CA ASP A 162 9.91 -12.86 -27.92
C ASP A 162 9.63 -11.87 -26.77
N ILE A 163 9.08 -12.37 -25.66
CA ILE A 163 8.88 -11.60 -24.43
C ILE A 163 10.22 -11.06 -23.91
N SER A 164 11.27 -11.90 -23.89
CA SER A 164 12.61 -11.48 -23.46
C SER A 164 13.14 -10.34 -24.32
N GLN A 165 13.08 -10.46 -25.65
CA GLN A 165 13.55 -9.43 -26.58
C GLN A 165 12.77 -8.12 -26.44
N LYS A 166 11.44 -8.20 -26.25
CA LYS A 166 10.61 -7.02 -26.02
C LYS A 166 10.92 -6.33 -24.70
N CYS A 167 11.07 -7.08 -23.60
CA CYS A 167 11.46 -6.52 -22.31
C CYS A 167 12.82 -5.82 -22.39
N GLU A 168 13.80 -6.45 -23.03
CA GLU A 168 15.13 -5.88 -23.20
C GLU A 168 15.10 -4.61 -24.06
N THR A 169 14.35 -4.62 -25.16
CA THR A 169 14.19 -3.44 -26.01
C THR A 169 13.56 -2.31 -25.20
N LEU A 170 12.39 -2.56 -24.59
CA LEU A 170 11.62 -1.56 -23.85
C LEU A 170 12.44 -0.91 -22.72
N LEU A 171 13.14 -1.69 -21.91
CA LEU A 171 13.94 -1.18 -20.79
C LEU A 171 15.18 -0.41 -21.24
N ASN A 172 15.68 -0.63 -22.46
CA ASN A 172 16.91 0.01 -22.95
C ASN A 172 16.67 1.18 -23.91
N SER A 173 15.56 1.18 -24.65
CA SER A 173 15.24 2.17 -25.68
C SER A 173 14.40 3.34 -25.16
N GLU A 174 13.50 3.11 -24.20
CA GLU A 174 12.59 4.14 -23.72
C GLU A 174 13.26 5.03 -22.67
N HIS A 175 13.39 6.31 -22.97
CA HIS A 175 14.01 7.29 -22.07
C HIS A 175 13.28 7.41 -20.73
N THR A 176 11.95 7.22 -20.73
CA THR A 176 11.11 7.26 -19.52
C THR A 176 11.50 6.18 -18.49
N PHE A 177 12.22 5.14 -18.91
CA PHE A 177 12.61 4.01 -18.04
C PHE A 177 14.12 3.97 -17.75
N ASN A 178 14.81 5.11 -17.89
CA ASN A 178 16.26 5.21 -17.65
C ASN A 178 16.68 4.66 -16.28
N ASP A 179 15.87 4.84 -15.23
CA ASP A 179 16.19 4.36 -13.88
C ASP A 179 16.19 2.82 -13.77
N LEU A 180 15.52 2.13 -14.69
CA LEU A 180 15.43 0.67 -14.76
C LEU A 180 16.48 0.06 -15.69
N LYS A 181 17.11 0.89 -16.52
CA LYS A 181 18.04 0.48 -17.57
C LYS A 181 19.23 -0.28 -17.01
N GLY A 182 19.57 -1.40 -17.65
CA GLY A 182 20.71 -2.25 -17.26
C GLY A 182 20.51 -3.08 -15.98
N SER A 183 19.35 -3.00 -15.31
CA SER A 183 19.08 -3.84 -14.13
C SER A 183 18.70 -5.26 -14.53
N VAL A 184 19.59 -6.21 -14.22
CA VAL A 184 19.38 -7.65 -14.49
C VAL A 184 18.18 -8.18 -13.72
N GLY A 185 18.00 -7.75 -12.47
CA GLY A 185 16.88 -8.15 -11.63
C GLY A 185 15.53 -7.70 -12.20
N ILE A 186 15.47 -6.45 -12.70
CA ILE A 186 14.25 -5.90 -13.29
C ILE A 186 13.90 -6.60 -14.59
N PHE A 187 14.90 -6.84 -15.45
CA PHE A 187 14.70 -7.62 -16.67
C PHE A 187 14.10 -9.00 -16.39
N TYR A 188 14.70 -9.78 -15.48
CA TYR A 188 14.19 -11.11 -15.15
C TYR A 188 12.85 -11.07 -14.42
N GLY A 189 12.62 -10.05 -13.58
CA GLY A 189 11.34 -9.81 -12.91
C GLY A 189 10.23 -9.60 -13.93
N MET A 190 10.42 -8.66 -14.86
CA MET A 190 9.47 -8.33 -15.90
C MET A 190 9.22 -9.51 -16.84
N LYS A 191 10.29 -10.16 -17.32
CA LYS A 191 10.23 -11.34 -18.17
C LYS A 191 9.43 -12.46 -17.51
N ALA A 192 9.79 -12.85 -16.29
CA ALA A 192 9.14 -13.98 -15.62
C ALA A 192 7.66 -13.69 -15.36
N THR A 193 7.34 -12.44 -15.02
CA THR A 193 5.97 -11.95 -14.84
C THR A 193 5.14 -12.10 -16.10
N LEU A 194 5.61 -11.56 -17.22
CA LEU A 194 4.92 -11.64 -18.50
C LEU A 194 4.86 -13.07 -19.07
N SER A 195 5.92 -13.86 -18.88
CA SER A 195 6.00 -15.25 -19.33
C SER A 195 4.97 -16.13 -18.60
N TYR A 196 4.82 -15.94 -17.29
CA TYR A 196 3.78 -16.62 -16.52
C TYR A 196 2.38 -16.12 -16.87
N TYR A 197 2.18 -14.81 -16.95
CA TYR A 197 0.91 -14.21 -17.34
C TYR A 197 0.42 -14.78 -18.69
N HIS A 198 1.33 -14.89 -19.67
CA HIS A 198 1.01 -15.51 -20.95
C HIS A 198 0.67 -17.00 -20.82
N SER A 199 1.43 -17.76 -20.01
CA SER A 199 1.20 -19.19 -19.87
C SER A 199 -0.16 -19.52 -19.24
N ILE A 200 -0.66 -18.68 -18.32
CA ILE A 200 -1.98 -18.85 -17.69
C ILE A 200 -3.14 -18.41 -18.59
N LEU A 201 -2.92 -17.49 -19.55
CA LEU A 201 -3.95 -17.07 -20.51
C LEU A 201 -4.37 -18.20 -21.46
N LYS A 202 -3.55 -19.25 -21.60
CA LYS A 202 -3.80 -20.40 -22.50
C LYS A 202 -4.12 -19.98 -23.95
N THR A 203 -3.60 -18.83 -24.37
CA THR A 203 -3.78 -18.29 -25.72
C THR A 203 -2.58 -18.61 -26.59
N LYS A 204 -2.82 -18.74 -27.91
CA LYS A 204 -1.75 -18.85 -28.91
C LYS A 204 -1.29 -17.49 -29.42
N ASN A 205 -1.97 -16.41 -29.05
CA ASN A 205 -1.59 -15.07 -29.46
C ASN A 205 -0.37 -14.59 -28.68
N ARG A 206 0.44 -13.74 -29.30
CA ARG A 206 1.52 -13.03 -28.61
C ARG A 206 0.95 -11.95 -27.70
N LEU A 207 1.70 -11.59 -26.66
CA LEU A 207 1.40 -10.42 -25.85
C LEU A 207 1.53 -9.14 -26.68
N ARG A 208 0.57 -8.24 -26.56
CA ARG A 208 0.57 -6.91 -27.16
C ARG A 208 1.52 -6.00 -26.41
N ASP A 209 1.88 -4.88 -27.03
CA ASP A 209 2.84 -3.95 -26.43
C ASP A 209 2.29 -3.28 -25.16
N VAL A 210 0.97 -3.05 -25.10
CA VAL A 210 0.29 -2.56 -23.89
C VAL A 210 0.52 -3.49 -22.69
N GLU A 211 0.52 -4.81 -22.89
CA GLU A 211 0.73 -5.78 -21.80
C GLU A 211 2.16 -5.69 -21.24
N HIS A 212 3.14 -5.36 -22.08
CA HIS A 212 4.52 -5.12 -21.64
C HIS A 212 4.63 -3.80 -20.88
N LEU A 213 3.99 -2.73 -21.37
CA LEU A 213 3.98 -1.42 -20.72
C LEU A 213 3.33 -1.47 -19.33
N LEU A 214 2.28 -2.27 -19.15
CA LEU A 214 1.60 -2.44 -17.86
C LEU A 214 2.49 -3.07 -16.79
N ALA A 215 3.50 -3.85 -17.16
CA ALA A 215 4.43 -4.44 -16.20
C ALA A 215 5.45 -3.42 -15.65
N VAL A 216 5.71 -2.31 -16.36
CA VAL A 216 6.78 -1.38 -16.02
C VAL A 216 6.55 -0.66 -14.69
N PRO A 217 5.35 -0.12 -14.37
CA PRO A 217 5.11 0.47 -13.05
C PRO A 217 5.38 -0.52 -11.90
N PHE A 218 5.05 -1.81 -12.09
CA PHE A 218 5.34 -2.86 -11.11
C PHE A 218 6.84 -3.07 -10.90
N MET A 219 7.62 -3.00 -11.97
CA MET A 219 9.07 -3.06 -11.88
C MET A 219 9.66 -1.85 -11.17
N ASP A 220 9.19 -0.64 -11.51
CA ASP A 220 9.66 0.60 -10.92
C ASP A 220 9.48 0.60 -9.41
N VAL A 221 8.29 0.23 -8.95
CA VAL A 221 7.99 0.14 -7.53
C VAL A 221 8.75 -1.00 -6.83
N ALA A 222 9.01 -2.12 -7.51
CA ALA A 222 9.79 -3.22 -6.96
C ALA A 222 11.31 -2.97 -6.99
N SER A 223 11.79 -1.98 -7.75
CA SER A 223 13.20 -1.73 -8.01
C SER A 223 14.03 -1.49 -6.75
N THR A 224 13.47 -0.85 -5.72
CA THR A 224 14.17 -0.62 -4.45
C THR A 224 14.52 -1.91 -3.72
N ASN A 225 13.79 -2.99 -4.01
CA ASN A 225 13.93 -4.26 -3.31
C ASN A 225 14.57 -5.37 -4.17
N ILE A 226 14.62 -5.16 -5.50
CA ILE A 226 15.24 -6.07 -6.45
C ILE A 226 16.71 -5.68 -6.61
N SER A 227 17.62 -6.59 -6.22
CA SER A 227 19.05 -6.38 -6.44
C SER A 227 19.37 -6.20 -7.92
N ARG A 228 20.13 -5.16 -8.26
CA ARG A 228 20.68 -4.94 -9.62
C ARG A 228 21.52 -6.12 -10.12
N TYR A 229 22.12 -6.87 -9.19
CA TYR A 229 22.86 -8.11 -9.44
C TYR A 229 22.14 -9.27 -8.74
N CYS A 230 21.45 -10.13 -9.50
CA CYS A 230 20.50 -11.06 -8.89
C CYS A 230 21.10 -12.45 -8.62
N HIS A 231 21.23 -12.83 -7.34
CA HIS A 231 21.45 -14.22 -6.91
C HIS A 231 20.15 -15.04 -7.05
N GLU A 232 20.28 -16.28 -7.52
CA GLU A 232 19.20 -17.18 -7.96
C GLU A 232 18.06 -17.39 -6.95
N LYS A 233 18.35 -17.44 -5.64
CA LYS A 233 17.34 -17.61 -4.58
C LYS A 233 16.50 -16.36 -4.29
N LYS A 234 16.97 -15.16 -4.64
CA LYS A 234 16.19 -13.91 -4.49
C LYS A 234 15.26 -13.65 -5.67
N LYS A 235 15.49 -14.31 -6.82
CA LYS A 235 14.68 -14.16 -8.04
C LYS A 235 13.23 -14.59 -7.82
N THR A 236 13.02 -15.80 -7.30
CA THR A 236 11.66 -16.37 -7.11
C THR A 236 10.83 -15.62 -6.07
N PHE A 237 11.44 -15.08 -5.02
CA PHE A 237 10.71 -14.31 -4.00
C PHE A 237 10.09 -13.03 -4.58
N TRP A 238 10.88 -12.20 -5.26
CA TRP A 238 10.39 -10.94 -5.84
C TRP A 238 9.45 -11.16 -7.01
N ILE A 239 9.74 -12.14 -7.86
CA ILE A 239 8.83 -12.51 -8.94
C ILE A 239 7.48 -12.93 -8.34
N SER A 240 7.45 -13.79 -7.30
CA SER A 240 6.19 -14.17 -6.64
C SER A 240 5.44 -12.98 -6.02
N HIS A 241 6.16 -11.95 -5.58
CA HIS A 241 5.56 -10.76 -5.00
C HIS A 241 5.01 -9.79 -6.06
N ILE A 242 5.66 -9.68 -7.22
CA ILE A 242 5.14 -8.94 -8.37
C ILE A 242 3.90 -9.63 -8.93
N MET A 243 3.88 -10.97 -9.01
CA MET A 243 2.69 -11.76 -9.39
C MET A 243 1.52 -11.58 -8.42
N GLU A 244 1.77 -11.07 -7.23
CA GLU A 244 0.70 -10.73 -6.29
C GLU A 244 -0.09 -9.51 -6.78
N TYR A 245 0.45 -8.72 -7.73
CA TYR A 245 -0.13 -7.46 -8.19
C TYR A 245 -0.60 -7.47 -9.66
N MET A 246 -0.34 -8.55 -10.40
CA MET A 246 -0.71 -8.75 -11.81
C MET A 246 -1.63 -9.96 -11.98
#